data_AF-I8TWX6-F1
#
_entry.id   AF-I8TWX6-F1
#
_cell.length_a   1.000
_cell.length_b   1.000
_cell.length_c   1.000
_cell.angle_alpha   90.00
_cell.angle_beta   90.00
_cell.angle_gamma   90.00
#
_symmetry.space_group_name_H-M   'P 1'
#
loop_
_entity.id
_entity.type
_entity.pdbx_description
1 polymer ?
#
loop_
_entity_poly.entity_id
_entity_poly.type
_entity_poly.pdbx_seq_one_letter_code
_entity_poly.pdbx_strand_id
1 'polypeptide(L)'
;MNNSNDPQWKEKFTTFYNDMLNQLADHHRESYGELLSLQQELHTIYLETTAKHLEQWSQKYGSATPDESNLLDKIEADSVVVEIIDNSTGRVFRRSLPINYLETDNGLLLTGETMEGNPSQIVFLSETAITKVNDLLGKGPDIPRCGDTS
;
A
#
# COMPACT_ATOMS: atom_id res chain seq x y z
N MET A 1 -6.38 16.98 24.52
CA MET A 1 -6.69 15.87 25.45
C MET A 1 -7.27 14.74 24.60
N ASN A 2 -6.48 13.69 24.39
CA ASN A 2 -6.80 12.60 23.47
C ASN A 2 -7.52 11.50 24.26
N ASN A 3 -8.84 11.42 24.14
CA ASN A 3 -9.62 10.35 24.78
C ASN A 3 -9.64 9.13 23.85
N SER A 4 -8.48 8.53 23.64
CA SER A 4 -8.28 7.34 22.78
C SER A 4 -8.93 6.06 23.35
N ASN A 5 -9.62 6.15 24.48
CA ASN A 5 -10.26 5.04 25.18
C ASN A 5 -11.77 5.24 25.36
N ASP A 6 -12.44 6.06 24.55
CA ASP A 6 -13.91 6.07 24.53
C ASP A 6 -14.43 4.82 23.80
N PRO A 7 -14.99 3.80 24.48
CA PRO A 7 -15.51 2.61 23.81
C PRO A 7 -16.72 2.93 22.90
N GLN A 8 -17.36 4.09 23.06
CA GLN A 8 -18.57 4.43 22.30
C GLN A 8 -18.33 4.68 20.82
N TRP A 9 -17.14 5.16 20.41
CA TRP A 9 -16.91 5.42 18.98
C TRP A 9 -16.84 4.11 18.18
N LYS A 10 -16.23 3.07 18.77
CA LYS A 10 -16.16 1.73 18.16
C LYS A 10 -17.54 1.15 17.98
N GLU A 11 -18.38 1.25 19.00
CA GLU A 11 -19.76 0.79 18.97
C GLU A 11 -20.57 1.53 17.90
N LYS A 12 -20.54 2.88 17.89
CA LYS A 12 -21.23 3.70 16.88
C LYS A 12 -20.80 3.37 15.46
N PHE A 13 -19.50 3.20 15.23
CA PHE A 13 -18.97 2.85 13.91
C PHE A 13 -19.38 1.44 13.50
N THR A 14 -19.35 0.49 14.44
CA THR A 14 -19.80 -0.89 14.20
C THR A 14 -21.28 -0.93 13.83
N THR A 15 -22.13 -0.19 14.56
CA THR A 15 -23.56 -0.07 14.25
C THR A 15 -23.78 0.53 12.87
N PHE A 16 -23.15 1.65 12.57
CA PHE A 16 -23.24 2.31 11.26
C PHE A 16 -22.86 1.35 10.12
N TYR A 17 -21.72 0.66 10.26
CA TYR A 17 -21.22 -0.25 9.24
C TYR A 17 -22.15 -1.46 9.04
N ASN A 18 -22.67 -2.04 10.13
CA ASN A 18 -23.63 -3.14 10.06
C ASN A 18 -24.94 -2.71 9.39
N ASP A 19 -25.48 -1.54 9.75
CA ASP A 19 -26.70 -1.02 9.16
C ASP A 19 -26.55 -0.75 7.66
N MET A 20 -25.41 -0.19 7.25
CA MET A 20 -25.07 0.01 5.84
C MET A 20 -25.01 -1.33 5.08
N LEU A 21 -24.32 -2.33 5.63
CA LEU A 21 -24.22 -3.65 5.00
C LEU A 21 -25.59 -4.36 4.90
N ASN A 22 -26.43 -4.23 5.93
CA ASN A 22 -27.77 -4.80 5.91
C ASN A 22 -28.64 -4.15 4.82
N GLN A 23 -28.57 -2.83 4.66
CA GLN A 23 -29.29 -2.12 3.59
C GLN A 23 -28.84 -2.57 2.19
N LEU A 24 -27.52 -2.76 2.00
CA LEU A 24 -26.97 -3.26 0.74
C LEU A 24 -27.42 -4.70 0.46
N ALA A 25 -27.37 -5.56 1.48
CA ALA A 25 -27.86 -6.93 1.39
C ALA A 25 -29.36 -6.99 1.06
N ASP A 26 -30.16 -6.10 1.64
CA ASP A 26 -31.59 -6.00 1.35
C ASP A 26 -31.90 -5.49 -0.06
N HIS A 27 -31.06 -4.60 -0.60
CA HIS A 27 -31.24 -4.06 -1.95
C HIS A 27 -30.81 -5.06 -3.05
N HIS A 28 -29.77 -5.86 -2.79
CA HIS A 28 -29.19 -6.81 -3.75
C HIS A 28 -29.42 -8.28 -3.38
N ARG A 29 -30.57 -8.59 -2.77
CA ARG A 29 -30.94 -9.85 -2.06
C ARG A 29 -30.57 -11.19 -2.71
N GLU A 30 -30.23 -11.24 -3.99
CA GLU A 30 -30.03 -12.50 -4.73
C GLU A 30 -28.65 -12.63 -5.41
N SER A 31 -27.76 -11.64 -5.29
CA SER A 31 -26.44 -11.68 -5.97
C SER A 31 -25.26 -11.41 -5.02
N TYR A 32 -24.64 -12.50 -4.55
CA TYR A 32 -23.40 -12.42 -3.77
C TYR A 32 -22.25 -11.72 -4.53
N GLY A 33 -22.21 -11.89 -5.86
CA GLY A 33 -21.20 -11.25 -6.71
C GLY A 33 -21.33 -9.72 -6.73
N GLU A 34 -22.55 -9.21 -6.83
CA GLU A 34 -22.81 -7.77 -6.78
C GLU A 34 -22.48 -7.19 -5.40
N LEU A 35 -22.88 -7.88 -4.32
CA LEU A 35 -22.54 -7.48 -2.96
C LEU A 35 -21.03 -7.42 -2.72
N LEU A 36 -20.28 -8.37 -3.27
CA LEU A 36 -18.82 -8.38 -3.17
C LEU A 36 -18.21 -7.19 -3.94
N SER A 37 -18.67 -6.93 -5.17
CA SER A 37 -18.20 -5.79 -5.97
C SER A 37 -18.45 -4.45 -5.27
N LEU A 38 -19.64 -4.27 -4.71
CA LEU A 38 -20.01 -3.08 -3.94
C LEU A 38 -19.18 -2.94 -2.66
N GLN A 39 -18.91 -4.05 -1.96
CA GLN A 39 -18.06 -4.03 -0.78
C GLN A 39 -16.62 -3.63 -1.14
N GLN A 40 -16.09 -4.10 -2.28
CA GLN A 40 -14.76 -3.70 -2.77
C GLN A 40 -14.72 -2.20 -3.09
N GLU A 41 -15.74 -1.68 -3.79
CA GLU A 41 -15.85 -0.25 -4.10
C GLU A 41 -15.90 0.61 -2.82
N LEU A 42 -16.74 0.24 -1.85
CA LEU A 42 -16.82 0.91 -0.55
C LEU A 42 -15.49 0.87 0.20
N HIS A 43 -14.77 -0.25 0.14
CA HIS A 43 -13.47 -0.38 0.77
C HIS A 43 -12.44 0.54 0.11
N THR A 44 -12.41 0.63 -1.22
CA THR A 44 -11.56 1.56 -1.96
C THR A 44 -11.85 3.00 -1.56
N ILE A 45 -13.12 3.42 -1.56
CA ILE A 45 -13.53 4.77 -1.16
C ILE A 45 -13.12 5.07 0.28
N TYR A 46 -13.28 4.11 1.19
CA TYR A 46 -12.86 4.25 2.59
C TYR A 46 -11.35 4.46 2.70
N LEU A 47 -10.55 3.66 2.00
CA LEU A 47 -9.09 3.78 2.00
C LEU A 47 -8.64 5.13 1.43
N GLU A 48 -9.16 5.54 0.28
CA GLU A 48 -8.85 6.83 -0.34
C GLU A 48 -9.22 8.01 0.56
N THR A 49 -10.41 7.97 1.14
CA THR A 49 -10.90 9.02 2.05
C THR A 49 -10.04 9.09 3.31
N THR A 50 -9.69 7.94 3.88
CA THR A 50 -8.85 7.85 5.07
C THR A 50 -7.44 8.39 4.79
N ALA A 51 -6.82 7.98 3.69
CA ALA A 51 -5.51 8.45 3.26
C ALA A 51 -5.50 9.98 3.11
N LYS A 52 -6.49 10.53 2.40
CA LYS A 52 -6.66 11.98 2.25
C LYS A 52 -6.87 12.70 3.58
N HIS A 53 -7.66 12.13 4.49
CA HIS A 53 -7.88 12.73 5.81
C HIS A 53 -6.61 12.74 6.67
N LEU A 54 -5.84 11.66 6.62
CA LEU A 54 -4.55 11.54 7.31
C LEU A 54 -3.53 12.51 6.73
N GLU A 55 -3.46 12.65 5.41
CA GLU A 55 -2.60 13.65 4.75
C GLU A 55 -2.97 15.07 5.17
N GLN A 56 -4.27 15.42 5.18
CA GLN A 56 -4.74 16.72 5.66
C GLN A 56 -4.41 16.95 7.14
N TRP A 57 -4.50 15.91 7.97
CA TRP A 57 -4.11 15.98 9.37
C TRP A 57 -2.60 16.20 9.55
N SER A 58 -1.78 15.47 8.80
CA SER A 58 -0.32 15.67 8.75
C SER A 58 0.01 17.10 8.31
N GLN A 59 -0.57 17.60 7.22
CA GLN A 59 -0.35 18.99 6.79
C GLN A 59 -0.77 20.03 7.84
N LYS A 60 -1.85 19.77 8.60
CA LYS A 60 -2.41 20.71 9.58
C LYS A 60 -1.70 20.68 10.94
N TYR A 61 -1.19 19.53 11.34
CA TYR A 61 -0.66 19.29 12.70
C TYR A 61 0.79 18.77 12.72
N GLY A 62 1.37 18.45 11.57
CA GLY A 62 2.69 17.86 11.39
C GLY A 62 3.87 18.78 11.71
N SER A 63 3.62 20.02 12.14
CA SER A 63 4.69 20.94 12.57
C SER A 63 5.14 20.73 14.03
N ALA A 64 4.59 19.76 14.77
CA ALA A 64 4.87 19.54 16.20
C ALA A 64 5.38 18.13 16.57
N THR A 65 5.80 17.34 15.60
CA THR A 65 6.42 16.01 15.77
C THR A 65 7.55 15.84 14.75
N PRO A 66 8.61 15.06 15.06
CA PRO A 66 9.89 15.17 14.38
C PRO A 66 9.76 14.84 12.89
N ASP A 67 10.11 15.81 12.06
CA ASP A 67 10.48 15.71 10.65
C ASP A 67 9.69 14.66 9.84
N GLU A 68 8.46 15.02 9.42
CA GLU A 68 7.66 14.19 8.51
C GLU A 68 8.30 14.01 7.12
N SER A 69 9.41 14.68 6.82
CA SER A 69 10.21 14.40 5.62
C SER A 69 10.87 13.00 5.64
N ASN A 70 10.74 12.24 6.73
CA ASN A 70 11.26 10.87 6.89
C ASN A 70 10.16 9.79 6.87
N LEU A 71 8.88 10.13 6.65
CA LEU A 71 7.78 9.20 6.96
C LEU A 71 7.40 8.21 5.86
N LEU A 72 7.96 8.29 4.64
CA LEU A 72 7.71 7.28 3.59
C LEU A 72 8.91 7.00 2.68
N ASP A 73 10.15 7.29 3.08
CA ASP A 73 11.34 6.85 2.31
C ASP A 73 11.46 5.31 2.26
N LYS A 74 10.77 4.64 3.20
CA LYS A 74 10.85 3.21 3.42
C LYS A 74 9.57 2.63 4.03
N ILE A 75 9.04 1.57 3.43
CA ILE A 75 7.95 0.76 3.99
C ILE A 75 8.48 -0.66 4.21
N GLU A 76 8.25 -1.20 5.41
CA GLU A 76 8.67 -2.56 5.78
C GLU A 76 7.55 -3.35 6.44
N ALA A 77 7.46 -4.65 6.13
CA ALA A 77 6.57 -5.58 6.80
C ALA A 77 7.12 -7.02 6.74
N ASP A 78 6.84 -7.84 7.76
CA ASP A 78 7.21 -9.27 7.79
C ASP A 78 6.13 -10.19 7.20
N SER A 79 4.98 -9.61 6.81
CA SER A 79 3.89 -10.34 6.17
C SER A 79 3.07 -9.43 5.28
N VAL A 80 2.49 -10.01 4.23
CA VAL A 80 1.62 -9.30 3.28
C VAL A 80 0.28 -10.02 3.15
N VAL A 81 -0.78 -9.27 2.85
CA VAL A 81 -2.06 -9.83 2.44
C VAL A 81 -2.18 -9.70 0.94
N VAL A 82 -2.22 -10.83 0.24
CA VAL A 82 -2.40 -10.87 -1.22
C VAL A 82 -3.87 -11.08 -1.53
N GLU A 83 -4.40 -10.26 -2.44
CA GLU A 83 -5.69 -10.46 -3.07
C GLU A 83 -5.48 -11.14 -4.42
N ILE A 84 -6.16 -12.28 -4.63
CA ILE A 84 -6.07 -13.10 -5.83
C ILE A 84 -7.45 -13.11 -6.48
N ILE A 85 -7.51 -12.71 -7.74
CA ILE A 85 -8.70 -12.82 -8.57
C ILE A 85 -8.47 -13.98 -9.52
N ASP A 86 -9.24 -15.06 -9.37
CA ASP A 86 -9.15 -16.19 -10.29
C ASP A 86 -9.75 -15.84 -11.65
N ASN A 87 -8.94 -15.89 -12.71
CA ASN A 87 -9.37 -15.53 -14.06
C ASN A 87 -10.48 -16.43 -14.62
N SER A 88 -10.56 -17.68 -14.17
CA SER A 88 -11.54 -18.64 -14.69
C SER A 88 -12.93 -18.48 -14.07
N THR A 89 -13.00 -18.13 -12.78
CA THR A 89 -14.25 -18.01 -12.02
C THR A 89 -14.60 -16.59 -11.58
N GLY A 90 -13.67 -15.63 -11.69
CA GLY A 90 -13.82 -14.26 -11.19
C GLY A 90 -13.82 -14.13 -9.66
N ARG A 91 -13.56 -15.23 -8.93
CA ARG A 91 -13.63 -15.25 -7.46
C ARG A 91 -12.40 -14.61 -6.85
N VAL A 92 -12.64 -13.84 -5.77
CA VAL A 92 -11.62 -13.15 -4.99
C VAL A 92 -11.23 -13.99 -3.78
N PHE A 93 -9.93 -14.18 -3.58
CA PHE A 93 -9.35 -14.85 -2.42
C PHE A 93 -8.33 -13.94 -1.76
N ARG A 94 -8.35 -13.88 -0.42
CA ARG A 94 -7.32 -13.19 0.36
C ARG A 94 -6.49 -14.19 1.15
N ARG A 95 -5.16 -14.03 1.11
CA ARG A 95 -4.22 -14.90 1.82
C ARG A 95 -3.15 -14.04 2.48
N SER A 96 -2.89 -14.31 3.76
CA SER A 96 -1.73 -13.75 4.46
C SER A 96 -0.52 -14.63 4.13
N LEU A 97 0.53 -14.03 3.59
CA LEU A 97 1.78 -14.72 3.27
C LEU A 97 2.90 -14.19 4.17
N PRO A 98 3.73 -15.07 4.76
CA PRO A 98 4.92 -14.68 5.51
C PRO A 98 6.04 -14.33 4.51
N ILE A 99 5.93 -13.15 3.91
CA ILE A 99 6.89 -12.58 2.97
C ILE A 99 7.34 -11.25 3.53
N ASN A 100 8.65 -11.08 3.61
CA ASN A 100 9.24 -9.81 4.00
C ASN A 100 9.11 -8.82 2.83
N TYR A 101 8.50 -7.68 3.11
CA TYR A 101 8.26 -6.57 2.21
C TYR A 101 9.21 -5.43 2.55
N LEU A 102 9.91 -4.90 1.55
CA LEU A 102 10.70 -3.68 1.67
C LEU A 102 10.46 -2.82 0.44
N GLU A 103 9.90 -1.63 0.62
CA GLU A 103 9.75 -0.62 -0.43
C GLU A 103 10.55 0.62 -0.07
N THR A 104 11.21 1.19 -1.07
CA THR A 104 11.95 2.47 -1.01
C THR A 104 11.74 3.22 -2.32
N ASP A 105 12.27 4.43 -2.45
CA ASP A 105 12.33 5.17 -3.72
C ASP A 105 12.99 4.41 -4.88
N ASN A 106 13.84 3.43 -4.57
CA ASN A 106 14.53 2.61 -5.56
C ASN A 106 13.66 1.42 -6.04
N GLY A 107 12.56 1.13 -5.35
CA GLY A 107 11.62 0.07 -5.70
C GLY A 107 11.31 -0.87 -4.54
N LEU A 108 10.76 -2.04 -4.91
CA LEU A 108 10.17 -3.03 -4.02
C LEU A 108 10.98 -4.33 -4.03
N LEU A 109 11.32 -4.83 -2.84
CA LEU A 109 11.89 -6.14 -2.59
C LEU A 109 10.91 -6.99 -1.78
N LEU A 110 10.59 -8.17 -2.31
CA LEU A 110 9.87 -9.23 -1.60
C LEU A 110 10.83 -10.37 -1.33
N THR A 111 10.95 -10.80 -0.07
CA THR A 111 11.82 -11.92 0.34
C THR A 111 11.01 -13.00 1.04
N GLY A 112 11.25 -14.25 0.66
CA GLY A 112 10.66 -15.42 1.28
C GLY A 112 11.55 -16.64 1.13
N GLU A 113 10.98 -17.83 1.23
CA GLU A 113 11.69 -19.10 1.10
C GLU A 113 11.04 -20.00 0.05
N THR A 114 11.87 -20.81 -0.61
CA THR A 114 11.43 -21.92 -1.47
C THR A 114 10.93 -23.09 -0.64
N MET A 115 10.30 -24.09 -1.28
CA MET A 115 9.84 -25.30 -0.59
C MET A 115 10.99 -26.08 0.08
N GLU A 116 12.20 -25.95 -0.45
CA GLU A 116 13.42 -26.54 0.08
C GLU A 116 14.08 -25.69 1.20
N GLY A 117 13.45 -24.57 1.59
CA GLY A 117 13.95 -23.67 2.63
C GLY A 117 15.06 -22.73 2.17
N ASN A 118 15.34 -22.66 0.86
CA ASN A 118 16.33 -21.71 0.34
C ASN A 118 15.71 -20.31 0.23
N PRO A 119 16.42 -19.24 0.61
CA PRO A 119 15.95 -17.86 0.43
C PRO A 119 15.62 -17.57 -1.04
N SER A 120 14.52 -16.84 -1.27
CA SER A 120 14.06 -16.39 -2.59
C SER A 120 13.70 -14.92 -2.53
N GLN A 121 13.99 -14.19 -3.61
CA GLN A 121 13.75 -12.75 -3.70
C GLN A 121 13.10 -12.37 -5.03
N ILE A 122 12.14 -11.45 -4.97
CA ILE A 122 11.56 -10.78 -6.14
C ILE A 122 11.82 -9.29 -5.99
N VAL A 123 12.42 -8.68 -7.01
CA VAL A 123 12.81 -7.27 -7.00
C VAL A 123 12.11 -6.53 -8.14
N PHE A 124 11.40 -5.47 -7.81
CA PHE A 124 10.87 -4.49 -8.73
C PHE A 124 11.68 -3.20 -8.58
N LEU A 125 12.30 -2.74 -9.66
CA LEU A 125 13.09 -1.51 -9.66
C LEU A 125 12.26 -0.35 -10.20
N SER A 126 12.32 0.79 -9.52
CA SER A 126 11.75 2.04 -10.04
C SER A 126 12.59 2.57 -11.21
N GLU A 127 12.02 3.48 -12.02
CA GLU A 127 12.76 4.16 -13.08
C GLU A 127 13.98 4.92 -12.53
N THR A 128 13.86 5.47 -11.33
CA THR A 128 14.95 6.14 -10.60
C THR A 128 16.09 5.17 -10.31
N ALA A 129 15.81 3.95 -9.85
CA ALA A 129 16.83 2.94 -9.61
C ALA A 129 17.48 2.44 -10.91
N ILE A 130 16.70 2.25 -11.97
CA ILE A 130 17.21 1.87 -13.30
C ILE A 130 18.15 2.95 -13.84
N THR A 131 17.80 4.23 -13.67
CA THR A 131 18.64 5.37 -14.10
C THR A 131 19.95 5.38 -13.33
N LYS A 132 19.91 5.24 -11.99
CA LYS A 132 21.12 5.12 -11.15
C LYS A 132 22.00 3.93 -11.57
N VAL A 133 21.40 2.78 -11.87
CA VAL A 133 22.13 1.60 -12.35
C VAL A 133 22.77 1.88 -13.71
N ASN A 134 22.07 2.52 -14.65
CA ASN A 134 22.62 2.88 -15.95
C ASN A 134 23.75 3.91 -15.88
N ASP A 135 23.66 4.87 -14.97
CA ASP A 135 24.71 5.85 -14.69
C ASP A 135 25.96 5.18 -14.10
N LEU A 136 25.78 4.24 -13.16
CA LEU A 136 26.87 3.44 -12.57
C LEU A 136 27.52 2.49 -13.58
N LEU A 137 26.74 1.97 -14.54
CA LEU A 137 27.23 1.11 -15.63
C LEU A 137 27.87 1.92 -16.78
N GLY A 138 27.97 3.25 -16.66
CA GLY A 138 28.73 4.08 -17.60
C GLY A 138 28.07 4.27 -18.96
N LYS A 139 26.74 4.34 -19.03
CA LYS A 139 26.01 4.73 -20.27
C LYS A 139 25.63 6.21 -20.31
N GLY A 140 26.27 7.06 -19.51
CA GLY A 140 26.15 8.51 -19.63
C GLY A 140 26.77 9.00 -20.95
N PRO A 141 26.26 10.07 -21.56
CA PRO A 141 26.86 10.64 -22.76
C PRO A 141 28.32 11.06 -22.50
N ASP A 142 29.23 10.64 -23.38
CA ASP A 142 30.66 10.99 -23.42
C ASP A 142 30.84 12.48 -23.73
N ILE A 143 30.48 13.34 -22.78
CA ILE A 143 30.78 14.78 -22.86
C ILE A 143 31.78 15.09 -21.74
N PRO A 144 33.05 15.37 -22.08
CA PRO A 144 34.04 15.72 -21.08
C PRO A 144 33.61 16.98 -20.33
N ARG A 145 33.48 16.89 -19.01
CA ARG A 145 33.15 18.01 -18.12
C ARG A 145 34.34 18.93 -17.80
N CYS A 146 35.51 18.67 -18.37
CA CYS A 146 36.69 19.51 -18.19
C CYS A 146 37.33 19.79 -19.54
N GLY A 147 37.36 21.07 -19.91
CA GLY A 147 38.12 21.59 -21.03
C GLY A 147 37.35 22.68 -21.75
N ASP A 148 37.36 23.89 -21.19
CA ASP A 148 37.42 25.14 -21.96
C ASP A 148 37.74 26.29 -20.98
N THR A 149 39.00 26.33 -20.58
CA THR A 149 39.64 27.60 -20.21
C THR A 149 40.82 27.77 -21.15
N SER A 150 40.66 28.62 -22.16
CA SER A 150 41.72 29.22 -22.96
C SER A 150 41.26 30.61 -23.38
#